data_AF-A0ABD6C0D1-F1
#
_entry.id   AF-A0ABD6C0D1-F1
#
_cell.length_a   1.000
_cell.length_b   1.000
_cell.length_c   1.000
_cell.angle_alpha   90.00
_cell.angle_beta   90.00
_cell.angle_gamma   90.00
#
_symmetry.space_group_name_H-M   'P 1'
#
loop_
_entity.id
_entity.type
_entity.pdbx_description
1 polymer ?
#
loop_
_entity_poly.entity_id
_entity_poly.type
_entity_poly.pdbx_seq_one_letter_code
_entity_poly.pdbx_strand_id
1 'polypeptide(L)'
;MSLRTAGRQNGLLTAALLLFVGWTVLTLLNVAASAGPIAASEWIGQHGIGGVVGGVVLLVLIGFTVAVFGELGEQNPEPEEWPPQ
;
A
#
# COMPACT_ATOMS: atom_id res chain seq x y z
N MET A 1 -0.23 -15.11 -7.45
CA MET A 1 -0.88 -15.58 -6.20
C MET A 1 -2.16 -14.79 -6.00
N SER A 2 -3.32 -15.44 -6.11
CA SER A 2 -4.58 -14.81 -5.68
C SER A 2 -4.52 -14.46 -4.19
N LEU A 3 -5.25 -13.45 -3.71
CA LEU A 3 -5.47 -13.21 -2.26
C LEU A 3 -5.87 -14.51 -1.52
N ARG A 4 -6.52 -15.43 -2.24
CA ARG A 4 -6.89 -16.77 -1.76
C ARG A 4 -5.71 -17.73 -1.58
N THR A 5 -4.64 -17.58 -2.36
CA THR A 5 -3.42 -18.40 -2.29
C THR A 5 -2.46 -17.89 -1.22
N ALA A 6 -2.29 -16.57 -1.09
CA ALA A 6 -1.46 -15.96 -0.04
C ALA A 6 -1.99 -16.30 1.37
N GLY A 7 -3.31 -16.28 1.56
CA GLY A 7 -3.96 -16.68 2.81
C GLY A 7 -3.77 -18.15 3.18
N ARG A 8 -3.51 -19.03 2.19
CA ARG A 8 -3.21 -20.46 2.42
C ARG A 8 -1.75 -20.71 2.80
N GLN A 9 -0.82 -19.86 2.38
CA GLN A 9 0.60 -20.03 2.63
C GLN A 9 1.05 -19.31 3.91
N ASN A 10 0.57 -18.08 4.15
CA ASN A 10 0.79 -17.36 5.41
C ASN A 10 -0.37 -16.39 5.69
N GLY A 11 -1.40 -16.90 6.37
CA GLY A 11 -2.60 -16.14 6.72
C GLY A 11 -2.32 -14.92 7.61
N LEU A 12 -1.30 -14.99 8.47
CA LEU A 12 -0.92 -13.87 9.35
C LEU A 12 -0.36 -12.70 8.54
N LEU A 13 0.53 -12.97 7.58
CA LEU A 13 1.10 -11.95 6.70
C LEU A 13 0.00 -11.29 5.85
N THR A 14 -0.93 -12.10 5.34
CA THR A 14 -2.07 -11.61 4.56
C THR A 14 -2.98 -10.70 5.41
N ALA A 15 -3.29 -11.09 6.65
CA ALA A 15 -4.08 -10.28 7.55
C ALA A 15 -3.36 -8.96 7.94
N ALA A 16 -2.06 -9.03 8.23
CA ALA A 16 -1.26 -7.84 8.54
C ALA A 16 -1.21 -6.85 7.36
N LEU A 17 -1.07 -7.36 6.13
CA LEU A 17 -1.14 -6.54 4.91
C LEU A 17 -2.50 -5.88 4.72
N LEU A 18 -3.59 -6.61 4.90
CA LEU A 18 -4.94 -6.04 4.80
C LEU A 18 -5.18 -4.93 5.84
N LEU A 19 -4.72 -5.16 7.08
CA LEU A 19 -4.77 -4.14 8.13
C LEU A 19 -3.92 -2.92 7.77
N PHE A 20 -2.72 -3.13 7.23
CA PHE A 20 -1.84 -2.05 6.80
C PHE A 20 -2.46 -1.21 5.68
N VAL A 21 -3.03 -1.85 4.66
CA VAL A 21 -3.73 -1.15 3.57
C VAL A 21 -4.94 -0.38 4.12
N GLY A 22 -5.76 -1.01 4.97
CA GLY A 22 -6.90 -0.35 5.60
C GLY A 22 -6.49 0.87 6.43
N TRP A 23 -5.45 0.74 7.25
CA TRP A 23 -4.90 1.84 8.03
C TRP A 23 -4.36 2.97 7.16
N THR A 24 -3.70 2.64 6.05
CA THR A 24 -3.17 3.63 5.10
C THR A 24 -4.31 4.42 4.46
N VAL A 25 -5.41 3.76 4.09
CA VAL A 25 -6.62 4.42 3.57
C VAL A 25 -7.24 5.36 4.60
N LEU A 26 -7.37 4.93 5.85
CA LEU A 26 -7.89 5.78 6.92
C LEU A 26 -6.99 7.01 7.16
N THR A 27 -5.68 6.81 7.08
CA THR A 27 -4.70 7.90 7.20
C THR A 27 -4.85 8.88 6.04
N LEU A 28 -5.04 8.39 4.81
CA LEU A 28 -5.29 9.24 3.64
C LEU A 28 -6.54 10.09 3.82
N LEU A 29 -7.63 9.51 4.33
CA LEU A 29 -8.86 10.25 4.65
C LEU A 29 -8.63 11.30 5.74
N ASN A 30 -7.84 10.97 6.77
CA ASN A 30 -7.50 11.92 7.83
C ASN A 30 -6.69 13.10 7.28
N VAL A 31 -5.69 12.84 6.43
CA VAL A 31 -4.90 13.87 5.76
C VAL A 31 -5.80 14.75 4.89
N ALA A 32 -6.72 14.16 4.13
CA ALA A 32 -7.67 14.91 3.31
C ALA A 32 -8.63 15.77 4.16
N ALA A 33 -9.09 15.27 5.30
CA ALA A 33 -10.00 15.98 6.19
C ALA A 33 -9.32 17.09 7.01
N SER A 34 -8.02 16.94 7.30
CA SER A 34 -7.24 17.87 8.10
C SER A 34 -6.37 18.84 7.26
N ALA A 35 -6.40 18.70 5.94
CA ALA A 35 -5.71 19.61 5.03
C ALA A 35 -6.30 21.03 5.14
N GLY A 36 -5.45 21.99 5.50
CA GLY A 36 -5.80 23.41 5.45
C GLY A 36 -5.95 23.92 4.02
N PRO A 37 -6.22 25.23 3.85
CA PRO A 37 -6.30 25.89 2.52
C PRO A 37 -5.03 25.63 1.69
N ILE A 38 -5.06 25.80 0.37
CA ILE A 38 -3.85 25.67 -0.49
C ILE A 38 -3.23 27.04 -0.78
N ALA A 39 -4.07 28.08 -0.85
CA ALA A 39 -3.67 29.47 -1.08
C ALA A 39 -4.05 30.31 0.15
N ALA A 40 -3.17 30.41 1.13
CA ALA A 40 -3.26 31.37 2.23
C ALA A 40 -1.99 32.22 2.24
N SER A 41 -2.14 33.54 2.42
CA SER A 41 -1.04 34.52 2.37
C SER A 41 -0.19 34.55 3.65
N GLU A 42 -0.72 34.04 4.77
CA GLU A 42 -0.06 34.00 6.08
C GLU A 42 -0.37 32.64 6.70
N TRP A 43 0.66 31.84 7.03
CA TRP A 43 0.47 30.44 7.44
C TRP A 43 0.97 30.15 8.84
N ILE A 44 0.07 29.70 9.72
CA ILE A 44 0.37 29.12 11.02
C ILE A 44 -0.51 27.87 11.18
N GLY A 45 0.08 26.67 11.21
CA GLY A 45 -0.64 25.40 11.39
C GLY A 45 -0.60 24.45 10.18
N GLN A 46 -1.64 23.63 10.05
CA GLN A 46 -1.72 22.53 9.07
C GLN A 46 -1.85 23.07 7.63
N HIS A 47 -0.94 22.64 6.74
CA HIS A 47 -0.77 23.21 5.40
C HIS A 47 -1.46 22.35 4.32
N GLY A 48 -2.27 22.95 3.43
CA GLY A 48 -2.95 22.25 2.35
C GLY A 48 -2.01 21.58 1.34
N ILE A 49 -0.94 22.27 0.91
CA ILE A 49 0.15 21.65 0.11
C ILE A 49 0.78 20.46 0.86
N GLY A 50 1.02 20.57 2.16
CA GLY A 50 1.49 19.45 2.98
C GLY A 50 0.52 18.26 2.96
N GLY A 51 -0.79 18.54 3.02
CA GLY A 51 -1.84 17.54 2.85
C GLY A 51 -1.84 16.89 1.47
N VAL A 52 -1.66 17.67 0.40
CA VAL A 52 -1.57 17.15 -0.98
C VAL A 52 -0.34 16.25 -1.14
N VAL A 53 0.84 16.70 -0.70
CA VAL A 53 2.07 15.92 -0.78
C VAL A 53 1.95 14.64 0.04
N GLY A 54 1.44 14.72 1.28
CA GLY A 54 1.18 13.56 2.13
C GLY A 54 0.20 12.58 1.47
N GLY A 55 -0.86 13.08 0.85
CA GLY A 55 -1.82 12.26 0.12
C GLY A 55 -1.20 11.54 -1.08
N VAL A 56 -0.37 12.21 -1.87
CA VAL A 56 0.37 11.59 -2.99
C VAL A 56 1.29 10.48 -2.48
N VAL A 57 2.04 10.70 -1.41
CA VAL A 57 2.92 9.69 -0.82
C VAL A 57 2.13 8.46 -0.37
N LEU A 58 0.98 8.65 0.29
CA LEU A 58 0.12 7.55 0.71
C LEU A 58 -0.46 6.77 -0.48
N LEU A 59 -0.83 7.44 -1.57
CA LEU A 59 -1.27 6.78 -2.80
C LEU A 59 -0.15 5.94 -3.45
N VAL A 60 1.07 6.48 -3.50
CA VAL A 60 2.25 5.74 -3.98
C VAL A 60 2.50 4.52 -3.10
N LEU A 61 2.40 4.65 -1.78
CA LEU A 61 2.58 3.54 -0.84
C LEU A 61 1.53 2.43 -1.05
N ILE A 62 0.26 2.81 -1.25
CA ILE A 62 -0.81 1.85 -1.58
C ILE A 62 -0.49 1.14 -2.91
N GLY A 63 -0.13 1.89 -3.95
CA GLY A 63 0.24 1.35 -5.25
C GLY A 63 1.42 0.38 -5.17
N PHE A 64 2.46 0.75 -4.43
CA PHE A 64 3.62 -0.11 -4.19
C PHE A 64 3.24 -1.41 -3.46
N THR A 65 2.40 -1.31 -2.42
CA THR A 65 1.92 -2.48 -1.67
C THR A 65 1.16 -3.45 -2.58
N VAL A 66 0.31 -2.92 -3.48
CA VAL A 66 -0.42 -3.72 -4.46
C VAL A 66 0.51 -4.34 -5.49
N ALA A 67 1.50 -3.60 -5.99
CA ALA A 67 2.47 -4.09 -6.97
C ALA A 67 3.30 -5.25 -6.40
N VAL A 68 3.85 -5.10 -5.19
CA VAL A 68 4.59 -6.17 -4.50
C VAL A 68 3.73 -7.42 -4.29
N PHE A 69 2.45 -7.24 -4.00
CA PHE A 69 1.52 -8.37 -3.89
C PHE A 69 1.28 -9.08 -5.23
N GLY A 70 1.29 -8.34 -6.33
CA GLY A 70 1.24 -8.87 -7.69
C GLY A 70 2.47 -9.73 -8.01
N GLU A 71 3.67 -9.19 -7.75
CA GLU A 71 4.96 -9.83 -8.07
C GLU A 71 5.27 -11.05 -7.19
N LEU A 72 4.89 -11.04 -5.91
CA LEU A 72 4.90 -12.23 -5.04
C LEU A 72 4.05 -13.37 -5.63
N GLY A 73 3.24 -13.05 -6.63
CA GLY A 73 2.37 -13.94 -7.32
C GLY A 73 2.94 -14.70 -8.50
N GLU A 74 4.04 -14.22 -9.08
CA GLU A 74 4.76 -14.91 -10.15
C GLU A 74 5.47 -16.13 -9.55
N GLN A 75 5.03 -17.33 -9.96
CA GLN A 75 5.82 -18.53 -9.78
C GLN A 75 7.04 -18.39 -10.69
N ASN A 76 8.21 -18.09 -10.13
CA ASN A 76 9.45 -18.44 -10.80
C ASN A 76 9.31 -19.91 -11.25
N PRO A 77 9.68 -20.26 -12.50
CA PRO A 77 9.60 -21.65 -12.94
C PRO A 77 10.31 -22.50 -11.89
N GLU A 78 9.60 -23.50 -11.36
CA GLU A 78 10.21 -24.47 -10.46
C GLU A 78 11.47 -25.01 -11.15
N PRO A 79 12.62 -25.09 -10.46
CA PRO A 79 13.82 -25.66 -11.05
C PRO A 79 13.45 -27.03 -11.62
N GLU A 80 13.79 -27.30 -12.88
CA GLU A 80 13.56 -28.61 -13.48
C GLU A 80 14.09 -29.69 -12.54
N GLU A 81 13.24 -30.63 -12.15
CA GLU A 81 13.65 -31.76 -11.32
C GLU A 81 14.75 -32.52 -12.05
N TRP A 82 15.96 -32.46 -11.48
CA TRP A 82 17.07 -33.28 -11.91
C TRP A 82 17.14 -34.54 -11.02
N PRO A 83 17.19 -35.75 -11.59
CA PRO A 83 17.28 -36.10 -13.00
C PRO A 83 15.90 -36.30 -13.69
N PRO A 84 15.82 -36.06 -15.02
CA PRO A 84 14.59 -36.26 -15.78
C PRO A 84 14.20 -37.75 -15.83
N GLN A 85 12.92 -38.05 -15.61
CA GLN A 85 12.32 -39.38 -15.77
C GLN A 85 11.49 -39.44 -17.04
#